data_AF-A0A2V2G9M2-F1
#
_entry.id   AF-A0A2V2G9M2-F1
#
_cell.length_a   1.000
_cell.length_b   1.000
_cell.length_c   1.000
_cell.angle_alpha   90.00
_cell.angle_beta   90.00
_cell.angle_gamma   90.00
#
_symmetry.space_group_name_H-M   'P 1'
#
loop_
_entity.id
_entity.type
_entity.pdbx_description
1 polymer ?
#
loop_
_entity_poly.entity_id
_entity_poly.type
_entity_poly.pdbx_seq_one_letter_code
_entity_poly.pdbx_strand_id
1 'polypeptide(L)' 'MLFDTIAELIAERTDCDIADIKPESKFSDLGIDSLDTVEVLMELEDRLGREVELNQKVETVQDLINVIEGKE' A
#
# COMPACT_ATOMS: atom_id res chain seq x y z
N MET A 1 2.00 12.77 2.93
CA MET A 1 2.81 11.66 3.47
C MET A 1 2.25 10.43 2.80
N LEU A 2 2.94 9.88 1.81
CA LEU A 2 2.40 8.80 0.98
C LEU A 2 2.00 7.58 1.84
N PHE A 3 2.76 7.34 2.91
CA PHE A 3 2.44 6.36 3.94
C PHE A 3 1.06 6.58 4.55
N ASP A 4 0.72 7.77 5.05
CA ASP A 4 -0.59 8.03 5.67
C ASP A 4 -1.74 7.74 4.71
N THR A 5 -1.64 8.17 3.45
CA THR A 5 -2.70 7.90 2.46
C THR A 5 -2.88 6.42 2.17
N ILE A 6 -1.76 5.69 2.08
CA ILE A 6 -1.76 4.24 1.88
C ILE A 6 -2.29 3.52 3.12
N ALA A 7 -1.85 3.92 4.31
CA ALA A 7 -2.24 3.33 5.57
C ALA A 7 -3.72 3.62 5.89
N GLU A 8 -4.23 4.82 5.63
CA GLU A 8 -5.66 5.14 5.70
C GLU A 8 -6.47 4.23 4.76
N LEU A 9 -6.06 4.13 3.50
CA LEU A 9 -6.78 3.32 2.51
C LEU A 9 -6.78 1.82 2.89
N ILE A 10 -5.67 1.32 3.40
CA ILE A 10 -5.56 -0.04 3.91
C ILE A 10 -6.43 -0.22 5.17
N ALA A 11 -6.38 0.71 6.12
CA ALA A 11 -7.17 0.66 7.36
C ALA A 11 -8.69 0.74 7.11
N GLU A 12 -9.12 1.43 6.04
CA GLU A 12 -10.53 1.44 5.64
C GLU A 12 -10.98 0.10 5.03
N ARG A 13 -10.06 -0.68 4.46
CA ARG A 13 -10.35 -1.96 3.78
C ARG A 13 -10.17 -3.17 4.67
N THR A 14 -9.13 -3.15 5.47
CA THR A 14 -8.84 -4.10 6.52
C THR A 14 -9.11 -3.37 7.81
N ASP A 15 -10.12 -3.80 8.59
CA ASP A 15 -10.61 -3.31 9.90
C ASP A 15 -9.52 -3.10 11.01
N CYS A 16 -8.28 -2.82 10.62
CA CYS A 16 -7.12 -2.51 11.42
C CYS A 16 -6.97 -1.00 11.58
N ASP A 17 -6.52 -0.58 12.75
CA ASP A 17 -6.15 0.81 12.99
C ASP A 17 -4.88 1.20 12.22
N ILE A 18 -4.86 2.42 11.69
CA ILE A 18 -3.66 3.02 11.06
C ILE A 18 -2.47 3.01 12.02
N ALA A 19 -2.73 3.11 13.33
CA ALA A 19 -1.72 3.04 14.37
C ALA A 19 -1.05 1.66 14.51
N ASP A 20 -1.76 0.59 14.12
CA ASP A 20 -1.23 -0.78 14.08
C ASP A 20 -0.52 -1.09 12.75
N ILE A 21 -0.80 -0.32 11.70
CA ILE A 21 -0.09 -0.40 10.43
C ILE A 21 1.32 0.15 10.60
N LYS A 22 2.31 -0.72 10.51
CA LYS A 22 3.72 -0.34 10.48
C LYS A 22 4.26 -0.43 9.06
N PRO A 23 5.28 0.36 8.71
CA PRO A 23 6.01 0.19 7.45
C PRO A 23 6.55 -1.24 7.28
N GLU A 24 6.90 -1.89 8.39
CA GLU A 24 7.39 -3.28 8.43
C GLU A 24 6.27 -4.33 8.37
N SER A 25 5.00 -3.91 8.56
CA SER A 25 3.85 -4.82 8.53
C SER A 25 3.66 -5.35 7.11
N LYS A 26 3.35 -6.64 7.02
CA LYS A 26 3.04 -7.29 5.74
C LYS A 26 1.58 -7.09 5.38
N PHE A 27 1.29 -6.89 4.10
CA PHE A 27 -0.08 -6.84 3.60
C PHE A 27 -0.89 -8.07 4.02
N SER A 28 -0.29 -9.25 3.89
CA SER A 28 -0.92 -10.51 4.31
C SER A 28 -1.20 -10.61 5.80
N ASP A 29 -0.45 -9.89 6.65
CA ASP A 29 -0.65 -9.88 8.11
C ASP A 29 -1.79 -8.92 8.50
N LEU A 30 -1.93 -7.83 7.74
CA LEU A 30 -3.03 -6.87 7.86
C LEU A 30 -4.36 -7.43 7.35
N GLY A 31 -4.34 -8.55 6.62
CA GLY A 31 -5.51 -9.14 5.97
C GLY A 31 -5.77 -8.62 4.56
N ILE A 32 -4.81 -7.89 3.98
CA ILE A 32 -4.82 -7.46 2.59
C ILE A 32 -4.37 -8.64 1.74
N ASP A 33 -5.24 -9.09 0.82
CA ASP A 33 -4.86 -10.08 -0.17
C ASP A 33 -4.25 -9.42 -1.42
N SER A 34 -3.78 -10.26 -2.34
CA SER A 34 -3.29 -9.86 -3.65
C SER A 34 -4.30 -9.02 -4.44
N LEU A 35 -5.60 -9.28 -4.30
CA LEU A 35 -6.65 -8.52 -4.98
C LEU A 35 -6.81 -7.11 -4.39
N ASP A 36 -6.89 -7.00 -3.06
CA ASP A 36 -7.01 -5.71 -2.36
C ASP A 36 -5.79 -4.81 -2.64
N THR A 37 -4.60 -5.40 -2.72
CA THR A 37 -3.37 -4.68 -3.08
C THR A 37 -3.46 -4.07 -4.47
N VAL A 38 -4.05 -4.78 -5.44
CA VAL A 38 -4.24 -4.28 -6.81
C VAL A 38 -5.26 -3.15 -6.85
N GLU A 39 -6.37 -3.25 -6.11
CA GLU A 39 -7.35 -2.15 -6.01
C GLU A 39 -6.72 -0.90 -5.41
N VAL A 40 -6.00 -1.05 -4.29
CA VAL A 40 -5.26 0.02 -3.62
C VAL A 40 -4.27 0.69 -4.57
N LEU A 41 -3.50 -0.10 -5.32
CA LEU A 41 -2.54 0.39 -6.31
C LEU A 41 -3.24 1.19 -7.40
N MET A 42 -4.33 0.69 -7.98
CA MET A 42 -5.08 1.38 -9.04
C MET A 42 -5.65 2.72 -8.56
N GLU A 43 -6.18 2.78 -7.33
CA GLU A 43 -6.71 4.00 -6.74
C GLU A 43 -5.59 5.03 -6.46
N LEU A 44 -4.42 4.54 -6.04
CA LEU A 44 -3.22 5.36 -5.86
C LEU A 44 -2.69 5.88 -7.20
N GLU A 45 -2.63 5.05 -8.24
CA GLU A 45 -2.19 5.43 -9.58
C GLU A 45 -3.05 6.56 -10.16
N ASP A 46 -4.38 6.44 -10.04
CA ASP A 46 -5.33 7.47 -10.49
C ASP A 46 -5.16 8.78 -9.69
N ARG A 47 -5.03 8.68 -8.36
CA ARG A 47 -4.84 9.84 -7.47
C ARG A 47 -3.52 10.56 -7.70
N LEU A 48 -2.45 9.81 -7.93
CA LEU A 48 -1.10 10.34 -8.13
C LEU A 48 -0.86 10.75 -9.59
N GLY A 49 -1.70 10.27 -10.51
CA GLY A 49 -1.54 10.45 -11.95
C GLY A 49 -0.26 9.81 -12.48
N ARG A 50 0.22 8.73 -11.85
CA ARG A 50 1.42 8.00 -12.25
C ARG A 50 1.10 6.51 -12.37
N GLU A 51 1.64 5.87 -13.40
CA GLU A 51 1.64 4.41 -13.50
C GLU A 51 2.70 3.83 -12.55
N VAL A 52 2.32 2.78 -11.83
CA VAL A 52 3.14 2.09 -10.85
C VAL A 52 3.25 0.64 -11.27
N GLU A 53 4.34 0.30 -11.93
CA GLU A 53 4.62 -1.09 -12.26
C GLU A 53 5.12 -1.84 -11.02
N LEU A 54 4.30 -2.75 -10.50
CA LEU A 54 4.73 -3.76 -9.52
C LEU A 54 5.67 -4.79 -10.19
N ASN A 55 6.88 -4.37 -10.53
CA ASN A 55 7.92 -5.24 -11.11
C ASN A 55 8.51 -6.21 -10.06
N GLN A 56 8.30 -5.93 -8.79
CA GLN A 56 8.73 -6.75 -7.66
C GLN A 56 7.57 -7.06 -6.71
N LYS A 57 7.71 -8.15 -5.95
CA LYS A 57 6.72 -8.54 -4.94
C LYS A 57 6.76 -7.54 -3.78
N VAL A 58 5.73 -6.72 -3.69
CA VAL A 58 5.43 -5.90 -2.52
C VAL A 58 4.90 -6.79 -1.40
N GLU A 59 5.74 -7.04 -0.39
CA GLU A 59 5.34 -7.80 0.81
C GLU A 59 4.93 -6.90 1.97
N THR A 60 5.51 -5.70 2.07
CA THR A 60 5.33 -4.78 3.20
C THR A 60 4.80 -3.43 2.74
N VAL A 61 4.13 -2.72 3.64
CA VAL A 61 3.61 -1.37 3.38
C VAL A 61 4.73 -0.42 2.93
N GLN A 62 5.91 -0.53 3.52
CA GLN A 62 7.08 0.25 3.12
C GLN A 62 7.53 -0.03 1.69
N ASP A 63 7.47 -1.29 1.25
CA ASP A 63 7.87 -1.67 -0.11
C ASP A 63 6.97 -0.98 -1.14
N LEU A 64 5.66 -1.04 -0.91
CA LEU A 64 4.67 -0.34 -1.75
C LEU A 64 4.92 1.16 -1.78
N ILE A 65 5.25 1.77 -0.63
CA ILE A 65 5.58 3.20 -0.55
C ILE A 65 6.88 3.54 -1.28
N ASN A 66 7.88 2.68 -1.27
CA ASN A 66 9.15 2.94 -1.95
C ASN A 66 8.95 2.91 -3.47
N VAL A 67 8.24 1.91 -3.97
CA VAL A 67 7.82 1.81 -5.37
C VAL A 67 7.00 3.07 -5.71
N ILE A 68 5.98 3.33 -4.88
CA ILE A 68 5.23 4.58 -4.58
C ILE A 68 5.92 5.94 -4.81
N GLU A 69 7.03 6.16 -4.12
CA GLU A 69 7.77 7.41 -4.15
C GLU A 69 8.75 7.46 -5.32
N GLY A 70 8.94 6.36 -6.05
CA GLY A 70 10.01 6.24 -7.04
C GLY A 70 11.39 6.34 -6.37
N LYS A 71 11.52 5.82 -5.14
CA LYS A 71 12.78 5.71 -4.40
C LYS A 71 13.58 4.45 -4.75
N GLU A 72 13.29 3.84 -5.90
CA GLU A 72 14.12 2.77 -6.48
C GLU A 72 15.46 3.29 -7.01
#